data_AF-A0A4Q2YUA5-F1
#
_entry.id   AF-A0A4Q2YUA5-F1
#
_cell.length_a   1.000
_cell.length_b   1.000
_cell.length_c   1.000
_cell.angle_alpha   90.00
_cell.angle_beta   90.00
_cell.angle_gamma   90.00
#
_symmetry.space_group_name_H-M   'P 1'
#
loop_
_entity.id
_entity.type
_entity.pdbx_description
1 polymer ?
#
loop_
_entity_poly.entity_id
_entity_poly.type
_entity_poly.pdbx_seq_one_letter_code
_entity_poly.pdbx_strand_id
1 'polypeptide(L)' 'MDDQRDTTDRFLPRFDAAGLVTAIVTDADSHILLMVAHMNEEAIKQTRATGQAHFWSRSR' A
#
# COMPACT_ATOMS: atom_id res chain seq x y z
N MET A 1 9.42 14.28 17.59
CA MET A 1 8.46 13.17 17.46
C MET A 1 9.19 12.07 16.74
N ASP A 2 9.45 10.97 17.43
CA ASP A 2 10.14 9.81 16.86
C ASP A 2 9.19 9.13 15.87
N ASP A 3 9.29 9.48 14.59
CA ASP A 3 8.39 8.97 13.56
C ASP A 3 8.87 7.60 13.10
N GLN A 4 8.56 6.58 13.90
CA GLN A 4 8.96 5.18 13.67
C GLN A 4 8.24 4.53 12.45
N ARG A 5 7.48 5.30 11.66
CA ARG A 5 6.85 4.79 10.43
C ARG A 5 7.90 4.30 9.44
N ASP A 6 7.58 3.22 8.72
CA ASP A 6 8.47 2.51 7.79
C ASP A 6 9.81 1.98 8.36
N THR A 7 10.08 2.11 9.65
CA THR A 7 11.36 1.70 10.29
C THR A 7 11.19 0.64 11.38
N THR A 8 10.00 0.03 11.47
CA THR A 8 9.69 -1.07 12.39
C THR A 8 9.30 -2.35 11.63
N ASP A 9 9.18 -3.45 12.36
CA ASP A 9 8.61 -4.71 11.87
C ASP A 9 7.09 -4.67 11.71
N ARG A 10 6.44 -3.59 12.18
CA ARG A 10 5.01 -3.38 12.05
C ARG A 10 4.70 -2.67 10.74
N PHE A 11 3.57 -3.07 10.14
CA PHE A 11 3.02 -2.38 8.97
C PHE A 11 2.45 -1.01 9.39
N LEU A 12 3.31 0.01 9.38
CA LEU A 12 3.03 1.40 9.72
C LEU A 12 3.41 2.31 8.54
N PRO A 13 2.64 2.27 7.44
CA PRO A 13 2.98 2.99 6.22
C PRO A 13 3.02 4.49 6.46
N ARG A 14 4.08 5.15 5.97
CA ARG A 14 4.12 6.61 5.89
C ARG A 14 3.47 7.08 4.60
N PHE A 15 2.26 7.63 4.73
CA PHE A 15 1.56 8.27 3.62
C PHE A 15 2.23 9.60 3.22
N ASP A 16 2.18 9.92 1.94
CA ASP A 16 2.59 11.22 1.41
C ASP A 16 1.58 12.34 1.75
N ALA A 17 1.85 13.55 1.27
CA ALA A 17 0.98 14.71 1.51
C ALA A 17 -0.44 14.56 0.92
N ALA A 18 -0.64 13.64 -0.03
CA ALA A 18 -1.95 13.32 -0.60
C ALA A 18 -2.64 12.16 0.13
N GLY A 19 -2.05 11.64 1.22
CA GLY A 19 -2.58 10.50 1.96
C GLY A 19 -2.40 9.17 1.21
N LEU A 20 -1.41 9.08 0.32
CA LEU A 20 -1.17 7.90 -0.52
C LEU A 20 0.17 7.23 -0.20
N VAL A 21 0.22 5.92 -0.48
CA VAL A 21 1.46 5.15 -0.60
C VAL A 21 1.53 4.47 -1.96
N THR A 22 2.74 4.19 -2.42
CA THR A 22 2.95 3.39 -3.63
C THR A 22 2.81 1.92 -3.28
N ALA A 23 1.97 1.21 -4.04
CA ALA A 23 1.78 -0.23 -3.94
C ALA A 23 2.46 -0.92 -5.13
N ILE A 24 3.35 -1.86 -4.83
CA ILE A 24 4.02 -2.69 -5.83
C ILE A 24 3.44 -4.10 -5.71
N VAL A 25 2.89 -4.61 -6.82
CA VAL A 25 2.30 -5.95 -6.88
C VAL A 25 3.25 -6.85 -7.64
N THR A 26 3.63 -7.96 -7.01
CA THR A 26 4.42 -9.01 -7.61
C THR A 26 3.64 -10.31 -7.63
N ASP A 27 3.96 -11.17 -8.58
CA ASP A 27 3.54 -12.57 -8.52
C ASP A 27 4.12 -13.24 -7.27
N ALA A 28 3.32 -14.08 -6.60
CA ALA A 28 3.69 -14.65 -5.31
C ALA A 28 4.80 -15.70 -5.42
N ASP A 29 4.85 -16.43 -6.54
CA ASP A 29 5.78 -17.55 -6.74
C ASP A 29 7.04 -17.11 -7.49
N SER A 30 6.87 -16.37 -8.58
CA SER A 30 7.98 -15.95 -9.46
C SER A 30 8.62 -14.61 -9.06
N HIS A 31 7.97 -13.85 -8.17
CA HIS A 31 8.39 -12.50 -7.77
C HIS A 31 8.51 -11.50 -8.94
N ILE A 32 7.89 -11.80 -10.08
CA ILE A 32 7.84 -10.90 -11.22
C ILE A 32 6.95 -9.72 -10.87
N LEU A 33 7.38 -8.51 -11.23
CA LEU A 33 6.60 -7.29 -11.09
C LEU A 33 5.38 -7.34 -12.03
N LEU A 34 4.18 -7.25 -11.45
CA LEU A 34 2.91 -7.25 -12.18
C LEU A 34 2.37 -5.83 -12.38
N MET A 35 2.45 -4.99 -11.34
CA MET A 35 1.82 -3.68 -11.34
C MET A 35 2.48 -2.72 -10.34
N VAL A 36 2.42 -1.42 -10.66
CA VAL A 36 2.60 -0.32 -9.70
C VAL A 36 1.30 0.49 -9.64
N ALA A 37 0.83 0.76 -8.42
CA ALA A 37 -0.39 1.51 -8.16
C ALA A 37 -0.24 2.39 -6.91
N HIS A 38 -1.32 3.09 -6.53
CA HIS A 38 -1.41 3.85 -5.29
C HIS A 38 -2.47 3.25 -4.37
N MET A 39 -2.27 3.37 -3.07
CA MET A 39 -3.25 3.02 -2.05
C MET A 39 -3.36 4.16 -1.04
N ASN A 40 -4.59 4.50 -0.64
CA ASN A 40 -4.85 5.30 0.55
C ASN A 40 -5.11 4.38 1.76
N GLU A 41 -5.38 4.95 2.93
CA GLU A 41 -5.63 4.19 4.15
C GLU A 41 -6.81 3.21 4.01
N GLU A 42 -7.89 3.62 3.33
CA GLU A 42 -9.08 2.79 3.14
C GLU A 42 -8.82 1.60 2.21
N ALA A 43 -8.12 1.82 1.10
CA ALA A 43 -7.74 0.75 0.17
C ALA A 43 -6.90 -0.33 0.88
N ILE A 44 -6.00 0.07 1.79
CA ILE A 44 -5.24 -0.85 2.63
C ILE A 44 -6.16 -1.63 3.58
N LYS A 45 -7.07 -0.94 4.28
CA LYS A 45 -8.04 -1.57 5.19
C LYS A 45 -8.88 -2.62 4.46
N GLN A 46 -9.43 -2.27 3.29
CA GLN A 46 -10.24 -3.16 2.47
C GLN A 46 -9.43 -4.33 1.92
N THR A 47 -8.19 -4.10 1.51
CA THR A 47 -7.29 -5.18 1.05
C THR A 47 -7.08 -6.23 2.12
N ARG A 48 -6.81 -5.78 3.36
CA ARG A 48 -6.64 -6.69 4.50
C ARG A 48 -7.93 -7.39 4.90
N ALA A 49 -9.06 -6.69 4.83
CA ALA A 49 -10.36 -7.25 5.23
C ALA A 49 -10.90 -8.28 4.23
N THR A 50 -10.70 -8.05 2.94
CA THR A 50 -11.27 -8.88 1.86
C THR A 50 -10.31 -9.93 1.30
N GLY A 51 -9.00 -9.75 1.50
CA GLY A 51 -7.97 -10.55 0.84
C GLY A 51 -7.82 -10.26 -0.65
N GLN A 52 -8.45 -9.21 -1.18
CA GLN A 52 -8.37 -8.79 -2.58
C GLN A 52 -7.65 -7.46 -2.67
N ALA A 53 -6.84 -7.22 -3.71
CA ALA A 53 -6.11 -5.96 -3.82
C ALA A 53 -7.04 -4.80 -4.21
N HIS A 54 -7.19 -3.82 -3.32
CA HIS A 54 -7.92 -2.56 -3.57
C HIS A 54 -6.93 -1.42 -3.80
N PHE A 55 -7.18 -0.55 -4.78
CA PHE A 55 -6.28 0.56 -5.10
C PHE A 55 -7.02 1.89 -5.13
N TRP A 56 -6.26 2.97 -5.00
CA TRP A 56 -6.74 4.34 -5.13
C TRP A 56 -6.38 4.91 -6.51
N SER A 57 -7.40 5.37 -7.23
CA SER A 57 -7.22 6.11 -8.48
C SER A 57 -6.91 7.56 -8.15
N ARG A 58 -5.85 8.14 -8.75
CA ARG A 58 -5.57 9.58 -8.59
C ARG A 58 -6.39 10.47 -9.53
N SER A 59 -7.04 9.88 -10.53
CA SER A 59 -7.81 10.58 -11.56
C SER A 59 -9.32 10.43 -11.43
N ARG A 60 -9.78 9.58 -10.50
CA ARG A 60 -11.19 9.35 -10.19
C ARG A 60 -11.36 9.57 -8.71
#